data_AF-A0A7C9HRB4-F1
#
_entry.id   AF-A0A7C9HRB4-F1
#
_cell.length_a   1.000
_cell.length_b   1.000
_cell.length_c   1.000
_cell.angle_alpha   90.00
_cell.angle_beta   90.00
_cell.angle_gamma   90.00
#
_symmetry.space_group_name_H-M   'P 1'
#
loop_
_entity.id
_entity.type
_entity.pdbx_description
1 polymer ?
#
loop_
_entity_poly.entity_id
_entity_poly.type
_entity_poly.pdbx_seq_one_letter_code
_entity_poly.pdbx_strand_id
1 'polypeptide(L)'
;MTQLDEFEFNNVQIDQHGPLAVLTITRPKALNALSADTFSEIAQAVNLIVEDAEVGALIITGSGDKAFVAGADISELASLDGVYDGRELSLAGQDVMHQISSLPIPVVAAINGFALGGGLELALACDVRVASTGARLGMPEVSLGLIPGFGGTQRLARLVGAGRALDLMLTARQIKADEALAMGLVNYVADDALQKAREVAEAMVKHAPIALSLIKEAVRRGLDTTLEGGLEIEADLFGMTVATKDFREGVDAFLNKRRAEFQGE
;
A
#
# COMPACT_ATOMS: atom_id res chain seq x y z
N MET A 1 16.47 11.25 16.25
CA MET A 1 15.65 10.08 16.58
C MET A 1 14.24 10.57 16.65
N THR A 2 13.42 10.07 15.74
CA THR A 2 11.98 10.25 15.73
C THR A 2 11.35 9.27 16.72
N GLN A 3 10.08 9.45 17.12
CA GLN A 3 9.40 8.48 17.99
C GLN A 3 9.34 7.07 17.38
N LEU A 4 9.34 6.99 16.05
CA LEU A 4 9.33 5.73 15.31
C LEU A 4 10.65 4.95 15.45
N ASP A 5 11.78 5.62 15.70
CA ASP A 5 13.10 5.00 15.84
C ASP A 5 13.29 4.29 17.22
N GLU A 6 12.35 4.45 18.16
CA GLU A 6 12.44 3.88 19.52
C GLU A 6 11.84 2.47 19.63
N PHE A 7 11.13 1.99 18.60
CA PHE A 7 10.49 0.68 18.60
C PHE A 7 11.34 -0.38 17.90
N GLU A 8 11.70 -1.43 18.65
CA GLU A 8 12.42 -2.58 18.10
C GLU A 8 11.42 -3.65 17.59
N PHE A 9 11.47 -3.90 16.29
CA PHE A 9 10.75 -4.97 15.61
C PHE A 9 11.74 -6.05 15.14
N ASN A 10 11.27 -7.29 14.97
CA ASN A 10 12.12 -8.39 14.53
C ASN A 10 12.09 -8.62 13.02
N ASN A 11 10.93 -8.35 12.39
CA ASN A 11 10.62 -8.68 11.01
C ASN A 11 10.34 -7.46 10.13
N VAL A 12 10.24 -6.27 10.73
CA VAL A 12 10.15 -4.99 10.01
C VAL A 12 11.13 -3.96 10.57
N GLN A 13 11.32 -2.86 9.85
CA GLN A 13 12.04 -1.67 10.29
C GLN A 13 11.27 -0.44 9.80
N ILE A 14 11.22 0.62 10.60
CA ILE A 14 10.63 1.90 10.22
C ILE A 14 11.71 2.97 10.32
N ASP A 15 11.88 3.74 9.25
CA ASP A 15 12.78 4.90 9.23
C ASP A 15 12.00 6.14 8.78
N GLN A 16 12.13 7.25 9.51
CA GLN A 16 11.50 8.51 9.14
C GLN A 16 12.50 9.49 8.51
N HIS A 17 12.11 10.08 7.39
CA HIS A 17 12.87 11.05 6.61
C HIS A 17 12.02 12.29 6.36
N GLY A 18 12.01 13.22 7.34
CA GLY A 18 11.08 14.34 7.32
C GLY A 18 9.63 13.82 7.34
N PRO A 19 8.76 14.21 6.39
CA PRO A 19 7.37 13.76 6.37
C PRO A 19 7.16 12.34 5.82
N LEU A 20 8.23 11.63 5.47
CA LEU A 20 8.14 10.29 4.89
C LEU A 20 8.54 9.22 5.90
N ALA A 21 7.63 8.28 6.18
CA ALA A 21 7.97 7.05 6.87
C ALA A 21 8.25 5.94 5.84
N VAL A 22 9.29 5.15 6.06
CA VAL A 22 9.65 3.99 5.23
C VAL A 22 9.56 2.74 6.08
N LEU A 23 8.54 1.92 5.82
CA LEU A 23 8.37 0.60 6.42
C LEU A 23 9.04 -0.46 5.53
N THR A 24 10.10 -1.07 6.04
CA THR A 24 10.86 -2.12 5.35
C THR A 24 10.57 -3.48 5.97
N ILE A 25 10.18 -4.48 5.17
CA ILE A 25 10.07 -5.87 5.64
C ILE A 25 11.47 -6.51 5.66
N THR A 26 11.94 -6.96 6.82
CA THR A 26 13.35 -7.32 7.10
C THR A 26 13.57 -8.82 7.30
N ARG A 27 12.90 -9.68 6.52
CA ARG A 27 13.13 -11.14 6.50
C ARG A 27 13.81 -11.64 5.20
N PRO A 28 14.97 -11.09 4.78
CA PRO A 28 15.51 -11.31 3.42
C PRO A 28 15.90 -12.77 3.15
N LYS A 29 16.28 -13.54 4.19
CA LYS A 29 16.57 -14.99 4.06
C LYS A 29 15.34 -15.81 3.65
N ALA A 30 14.15 -15.36 4.05
CA ALA A 30 12.86 -15.93 3.67
C ALA A 30 12.18 -15.13 2.53
N LEU A 31 12.95 -14.32 1.79
CA LEU A 31 12.43 -13.43 0.74
C LEU A 31 11.29 -12.52 1.24
N ASN A 32 11.43 -12.04 2.48
CA ASN A 32 10.48 -11.14 3.14
C ASN A 32 9.07 -11.74 3.31
N ALA A 33 8.95 -13.06 3.44
CA ALA A 33 7.66 -13.73 3.60
C ALA A 33 6.85 -13.20 4.82
N LEU A 34 5.53 -13.19 4.69
CA LEU A 34 4.58 -12.71 5.71
C LEU A 34 4.21 -13.85 6.65
N SER A 35 4.83 -13.86 7.83
CA SER A 35 4.42 -14.66 8.98
C SER A 35 3.35 -13.95 9.81
N ALA A 36 2.69 -14.65 10.73
CA ALA A 36 1.80 -14.05 11.73
C ALA A 36 2.48 -12.91 12.50
N ASP A 37 3.73 -13.11 12.93
CA ASP A 37 4.53 -12.06 13.59
C ASP A 37 4.79 -10.88 12.66
N THR A 38 5.09 -11.13 11.38
CA THR A 38 5.30 -10.05 10.40
C THR A 38 4.02 -9.23 10.22
N PHE A 39 2.85 -9.88 10.13
CA PHE A 39 1.57 -9.17 10.07
C PHE A 39 1.31 -8.33 11.33
N SER A 40 1.57 -8.89 12.51
CA SER A 40 1.42 -8.17 13.77
C SER A 40 2.32 -6.94 13.85
N GLU A 41 3.59 -7.07 13.45
CA GLU A 41 4.53 -5.95 13.47
C GLU A 41 4.18 -4.89 12.41
N ILE A 42 3.68 -5.27 11.22
CA ILE A 42 3.15 -4.31 10.24
C ILE A 42 1.96 -3.53 10.83
N ALA A 43 1.03 -4.21 11.49
CA ALA A 43 -0.13 -3.55 12.11
C ALA A 43 0.31 -2.56 13.21
N GLN A 44 1.27 -2.96 14.05
CA GLN A 44 1.85 -2.08 15.08
C GLN A 44 2.55 -0.87 14.44
N ALA A 45 3.35 -1.08 13.40
CA ALA A 45 4.00 -0.01 12.64
C ALA A 45 2.99 0.99 12.06
N VAL A 46 1.91 0.50 11.47
CA VAL A 46 0.83 1.34 10.91
C VAL A 46 0.16 2.16 12.01
N ASN A 47 -0.09 1.59 13.18
CA ASN A 47 -0.67 2.33 14.30
C ASN A 47 0.26 3.45 14.80
N LEU A 48 1.56 3.19 14.92
CA LEU A 48 2.53 4.23 15.28
C LEU A 48 2.56 5.38 14.27
N ILE A 49 2.46 5.06 12.97
CA ILE A 49 2.38 6.06 11.90
C ILE A 49 1.10 6.91 12.01
N VAL A 50 -0.03 6.32 12.40
CA VAL A 50 -1.29 7.06 12.59
C VAL A 50 -1.18 8.06 13.75
N GLU A 51 -0.42 7.71 14.78
CA GLU A 51 -0.23 8.56 15.97
C GLU A 51 0.78 9.70 15.75
N ASP A 52 1.64 9.59 14.73
CA ASP A 52 2.65 10.60 14.40
C ASP A 52 2.15 11.59 13.34
N ALA A 53 1.74 12.79 13.79
CA ALA A 53 1.27 13.86 12.93
C ALA A 53 2.35 14.43 11.99
N GLU A 54 3.63 14.15 12.21
CA GLU A 54 4.72 14.58 11.31
C GLU A 54 4.82 13.69 10.06
N VAL A 55 4.23 12.49 10.07
CA VAL A 55 4.24 11.59 8.92
C VAL A 55 3.15 12.00 7.93
N GLY A 56 3.57 12.50 6.77
CA GLY A 56 2.69 12.90 5.66
C GLY A 56 2.48 11.81 4.61
N ALA A 57 3.34 10.81 4.52
CA ALA A 57 3.18 9.65 3.62
C ALA A 57 3.99 8.43 4.09
N LEU A 58 3.50 7.24 3.75
CA LEU A 58 4.14 5.95 4.02
C LEU A 58 4.68 5.33 2.73
N ILE A 59 5.90 4.84 2.76
CA ILE A 59 6.48 3.97 1.73
C ILE A 59 6.67 2.57 2.33
N ILE A 60 6.19 1.53 1.65
CA ILE A 60 6.42 0.14 2.04
C ILE A 60 7.39 -0.49 1.05
N THR A 61 8.43 -1.18 1.53
CA THR A 61 9.44 -1.87 0.71
C THR A 61 9.90 -3.19 1.34
N GLY A 62 10.58 -4.04 0.58
CA GLY A 62 11.31 -5.19 1.11
C GLY A 62 12.79 -4.89 1.31
N SER A 63 13.40 -5.50 2.32
CA SER A 63 14.85 -5.46 2.50
C SER A 63 15.57 -6.32 1.44
N GLY A 64 16.82 -5.96 1.13
CA GLY A 64 17.62 -6.63 0.12
C GLY A 64 17.21 -6.29 -1.32
N ASP A 65 17.75 -7.03 -2.27
CA ASP A 65 17.62 -6.80 -3.71
C ASP A 65 16.74 -7.86 -4.43
N LYS A 66 16.41 -8.95 -3.75
CA LYS A 66 15.69 -10.08 -4.36
C LYS A 66 14.18 -9.95 -4.34
N ALA A 67 13.61 -9.52 -3.22
CA ALA A 67 12.17 -9.57 -2.99
C ALA A 67 11.68 -8.28 -2.35
N PHE A 68 10.52 -7.82 -2.82
CA PHE A 68 9.65 -6.98 -2.03
C PHE A 68 9.07 -7.85 -0.90
N VAL A 69 8.21 -8.80 -1.27
CA VAL A 69 7.64 -9.84 -0.40
C VAL A 69 7.26 -11.03 -1.29
N ALA A 70 7.74 -12.24 -0.98
CA ALA A 70 7.52 -13.43 -1.81
C ALA A 70 6.24 -14.23 -1.47
N GLY A 71 5.40 -13.74 -0.55
CA GLY A 71 4.13 -14.36 -0.18
C GLY A 71 3.99 -14.60 1.32
N ALA A 72 3.04 -15.43 1.71
CA ALA A 72 2.91 -15.91 3.09
C ALA A 72 4.05 -16.88 3.44
N ASP A 73 4.34 -17.01 4.74
CA ASP A 73 5.31 -17.99 5.21
C ASP A 73 4.81 -19.43 4.99
N ILE A 74 5.50 -20.18 4.12
CA ILE A 74 5.11 -21.55 3.75
C ILE A 74 5.12 -22.49 4.96
N SER A 75 5.99 -22.25 5.94
CA SER A 75 6.05 -23.10 7.14
C SER A 75 4.80 -22.95 8.00
N GLU A 76 4.22 -21.74 8.07
CA GLU A 76 2.95 -21.49 8.74
C GLU A 76 1.77 -22.04 7.93
N LEU A 77 1.77 -21.86 6.61
CA LEU A 77 0.73 -22.44 5.75
C LEU A 77 0.67 -23.97 5.87
N ALA A 78 1.82 -24.63 6.01
CA ALA A 78 1.88 -26.08 6.17
C ALA A 78 1.30 -26.57 7.52
N SER A 79 1.08 -25.68 8.48
CA SER A 79 0.51 -26.00 9.79
C SER A 79 -1.01 -25.85 9.87
N LEU A 80 -1.64 -25.27 8.84
CA LEU A 80 -3.10 -25.05 8.81
C LEU A 80 -3.84 -26.39 8.77
N ASP A 81 -4.78 -26.60 9.69
CA ASP A 81 -5.60 -27.81 9.74
C ASP A 81 -7.11 -27.46 9.69
N GLY A 82 -7.65 -27.50 8.48
CA GLY A 82 -9.08 -27.36 8.24
C GLY A 82 -9.55 -25.93 7.96
N VAL A 83 -10.88 -25.81 7.84
CA VAL A 83 -11.55 -24.62 7.30
C VAL A 83 -11.41 -23.40 8.21
N TYR A 84 -11.39 -23.62 9.53
CA TYR A 84 -11.32 -22.53 10.51
C TYR A 84 -9.97 -21.83 10.47
N ASP A 85 -8.87 -22.57 10.56
CA ASP A 85 -7.51 -22.03 10.53
C ASP A 85 -7.24 -21.21 9.27
N GLY A 86 -7.62 -21.75 8.10
CA GLY A 86 -7.47 -21.04 6.83
C GLY A 86 -8.28 -19.75 6.77
N ARG A 87 -9.50 -19.74 7.34
CA ARG A 87 -10.34 -18.54 7.40
C ARG A 87 -9.76 -17.49 8.33
N GLU A 88 -9.30 -17.86 9.51
CA GLU A 88 -8.75 -16.92 10.48
C GLU A 88 -7.44 -16.29 9.99
N LEU A 89 -6.55 -17.08 9.36
CA LEU A 89 -5.36 -16.54 8.71
C LEU A 89 -5.74 -15.53 7.60
N SER A 90 -6.72 -15.87 6.76
CA SER A 90 -7.19 -15.00 5.69
C SER A 90 -7.74 -13.69 6.23
N LEU A 91 -8.57 -13.73 7.27
CA LEU A 91 -9.14 -12.53 7.89
C LEU A 91 -8.06 -11.67 8.57
N ALA A 92 -7.12 -12.28 9.28
CA ALA A 92 -6.02 -11.55 9.91
C ALA A 92 -5.17 -10.79 8.88
N GLY A 93 -4.80 -11.46 7.77
CA GLY A 93 -4.08 -10.80 6.69
C GLY A 93 -4.91 -9.70 6.01
N GLN A 94 -6.21 -9.94 5.77
CA GLN A 94 -7.12 -8.94 5.20
C GLN A 94 -7.27 -7.71 6.08
N ASP A 95 -7.28 -7.87 7.41
CA ASP A 95 -7.36 -6.78 8.37
C ASP A 95 -6.13 -5.87 8.26
N VAL A 96 -4.92 -6.44 8.24
CA VAL A 96 -3.68 -5.66 8.03
C VAL A 96 -3.69 -4.93 6.68
N MET A 97 -4.09 -5.61 5.60
CA MET A 97 -4.22 -4.95 4.29
C MET A 97 -5.27 -3.83 4.33
N HIS A 98 -6.35 -4.00 5.09
CA HIS A 98 -7.37 -2.98 5.25
C HIS A 98 -6.83 -1.76 6.00
N GLN A 99 -6.13 -1.96 7.12
CA GLN A 99 -5.47 -0.90 7.90
C GLN A 99 -4.54 -0.05 7.04
N ILE A 100 -3.74 -0.66 6.16
CA ILE A 100 -2.87 0.07 5.22
C ILE A 100 -3.71 0.89 4.22
N SER A 101 -4.71 0.27 3.60
CA SER A 101 -5.56 0.93 2.61
C SER A 101 -6.45 2.03 3.22
N SER A 102 -6.67 2.01 4.53
CA SER A 102 -7.49 2.97 5.27
C SER A 102 -6.70 4.12 5.89
N LEU A 103 -5.37 4.10 5.82
CA LEU A 103 -4.52 5.19 6.30
C LEU A 103 -4.97 6.54 5.71
N PRO A 104 -5.07 7.60 6.54
CA PRO A 104 -5.46 8.94 6.06
C PRO A 104 -4.35 9.62 5.25
N ILE A 105 -3.16 9.03 5.19
CA ILE A 105 -2.02 9.51 4.41
C ILE A 105 -1.81 8.64 3.16
N PRO A 106 -1.17 9.17 2.10
CA PRO A 106 -0.78 8.40 0.94
C PRO A 106 0.19 7.26 1.29
N VAL A 107 -0.01 6.11 0.65
CA VAL A 107 0.82 4.92 0.80
C VAL A 107 1.38 4.48 -0.55
N VAL A 108 2.71 4.35 -0.66
CA VAL A 108 3.41 3.94 -1.88
C VAL A 108 4.13 2.61 -1.66
N ALA A 109 3.85 1.61 -2.49
CA ALA A 109 4.64 0.37 -2.54
C ALA A 109 5.88 0.57 -3.43
N ALA A 110 7.07 0.42 -2.88
CA ALA A 110 8.33 0.33 -3.60
C ALA A 110 8.69 -1.15 -3.83
N ILE A 111 8.26 -1.71 -4.95
CA ILE A 111 8.45 -3.11 -5.30
C ILE A 111 9.86 -3.31 -5.87
N ASN A 112 10.82 -3.54 -4.98
CA ASN A 112 12.25 -3.69 -5.32
C ASN A 112 12.60 -5.04 -5.99
N GLY A 113 11.75 -6.07 -5.89
CA GLY A 113 12.00 -7.40 -6.46
C GLY A 113 10.74 -8.24 -6.66
N PHE A 114 10.79 -9.52 -6.28
CA PHE A 114 9.60 -10.40 -6.25
C PHE A 114 8.49 -9.82 -5.36
N ALA A 115 7.28 -9.68 -5.92
CA ALA A 115 6.03 -9.40 -5.21
C ALA A 115 5.01 -10.49 -5.59
N LEU A 116 4.95 -11.55 -4.80
CA LEU A 116 4.20 -12.76 -5.13
C LEU A 116 3.16 -13.07 -4.06
N GLY A 117 1.98 -13.49 -4.48
CA GLY A 117 0.87 -13.87 -3.59
C GLY A 117 0.59 -12.79 -2.55
N GLY A 118 0.68 -13.14 -1.26
CA GLY A 118 0.57 -12.18 -0.15
C GLY A 118 1.42 -10.91 -0.27
N GLY A 119 2.58 -10.97 -0.94
CA GLY A 119 3.37 -9.77 -1.23
C GLY A 119 2.78 -8.86 -2.28
N LEU A 120 2.15 -9.42 -3.32
CA LEU A 120 1.37 -8.63 -4.27
C LEU A 120 0.08 -8.11 -3.61
N GLU A 121 -0.54 -8.87 -2.71
CA GLU A 121 -1.70 -8.43 -1.93
C GLU A 121 -1.37 -7.23 -1.03
N LEU A 122 -0.18 -7.22 -0.40
CA LEU A 122 0.35 -6.07 0.33
C LEU A 122 0.54 -4.85 -0.59
N ALA A 123 1.16 -5.03 -1.76
CA ALA A 123 1.33 -3.94 -2.72
C ALA A 123 0.00 -3.41 -3.27
N LEU A 124 -1.01 -4.27 -3.43
CA LEU A 124 -2.37 -3.89 -3.83
C LEU A 124 -3.14 -3.14 -2.74
N ALA A 125 -2.72 -3.24 -1.48
CA ALA A 125 -3.29 -2.45 -0.38
C ALA A 125 -2.78 -0.99 -0.36
N CYS A 126 -1.64 -0.72 -1.00
CA CYS A 126 -1.10 0.64 -1.16
C CYS A 126 -1.85 1.42 -2.25
N ASP A 127 -1.80 2.76 -2.18
CA ASP A 127 -2.46 3.65 -3.15
C ASP A 127 -1.73 3.61 -4.51
N VAL A 128 -0.40 3.74 -4.47
CA VAL A 128 0.46 3.78 -5.66
C VAL A 128 1.52 2.69 -5.59
N ARG A 129 1.82 2.08 -6.74
CA ARG A 129 2.86 1.04 -6.86
C ARG A 129 3.96 1.47 -7.82
N VAL A 130 5.19 1.40 -7.36
CA VAL A 130 6.42 1.62 -8.13
C VAL A 130 7.18 0.30 -8.20
N ALA A 131 7.47 -0.20 -9.40
CA ALA A 131 8.22 -1.44 -9.56
C ALA A 131 9.64 -1.20 -10.05
N SER A 132 10.59 -2.01 -9.56
CA SER A 132 11.92 -2.06 -10.14
C SER A 132 11.85 -2.68 -11.54
N THR A 133 12.77 -2.33 -12.44
CA THR A 133 12.87 -2.97 -13.75
C THR A 133 13.09 -4.49 -13.66
N GLY A 134 13.70 -4.95 -12.56
CA GLY A 134 13.90 -6.36 -12.23
C GLY A 134 12.69 -7.08 -11.61
N ALA A 135 11.64 -6.36 -11.22
CA ALA A 135 10.53 -6.93 -10.46
C ALA A 135 9.79 -8.05 -11.20
N ARG A 136 9.22 -8.95 -10.40
CA ARG A 136 8.33 -10.03 -10.87
C ARG A 136 7.10 -10.06 -9.97
N LEU A 137 5.93 -9.99 -10.59
CA LEU A 137 4.65 -9.86 -9.90
C LEU A 137 3.73 -11.02 -10.28
N GLY A 138 2.94 -11.53 -9.34
CA GLY A 138 1.97 -12.59 -9.64
C GLY A 138 1.24 -13.12 -8.42
N MET A 139 0.21 -13.95 -8.67
CA MET A 139 -0.61 -14.62 -7.66
C MET A 139 -0.51 -16.15 -7.83
N PRO A 140 0.60 -16.78 -7.36
CA PRO A 140 0.87 -18.18 -7.62
C PRO A 140 0.16 -19.17 -6.68
N GLU A 141 -0.73 -18.71 -5.79
CA GLU A 141 -1.37 -19.51 -4.73
C GLU A 141 -2.05 -20.79 -5.23
N VAL A 142 -2.60 -20.77 -6.46
CA VAL A 142 -3.24 -21.95 -7.06
C VAL A 142 -2.26 -23.12 -7.22
N SER A 143 -0.96 -22.85 -7.36
CA SER A 143 0.09 -23.88 -7.40
C SER A 143 0.26 -24.64 -6.07
N LEU A 144 -0.21 -24.05 -4.96
CA LEU A 144 -0.26 -24.66 -3.63
C LEU A 144 -1.66 -25.22 -3.30
N GLY A 145 -2.59 -25.18 -4.25
CA GLY A 145 -3.99 -25.56 -4.00
C GLY A 145 -4.78 -24.52 -3.20
N LEU A 146 -4.31 -23.27 -3.14
CA LEU A 146 -4.94 -22.17 -2.42
C LEU A 146 -5.44 -21.09 -3.38
N ILE A 147 -6.27 -20.18 -2.87
CA ILE A 147 -6.60 -18.92 -3.54
C ILE A 147 -5.83 -17.77 -2.87
N PRO A 148 -5.64 -16.61 -3.55
CA PRO A 148 -5.17 -15.40 -2.89
C PRO A 148 -6.12 -15.01 -1.75
N GLY A 149 -5.60 -15.02 -0.53
CA GLY A 149 -6.39 -15.00 0.71
C GLY A 149 -6.40 -13.66 1.43
N PHE A 150 -5.48 -12.74 1.14
CA PHE A 150 -5.36 -11.43 1.80
C PHE A 150 -6.03 -10.28 1.01
N GLY A 151 -6.88 -10.64 0.04
CA GLY A 151 -7.75 -9.74 -0.73
C GLY A 151 -7.36 -9.58 -2.20
N GLY A 152 -6.40 -10.36 -2.69
CA GLY A 152 -5.88 -10.34 -4.06
C GLY A 152 -6.95 -10.63 -5.10
N THR A 153 -7.84 -11.60 -4.85
CA THR A 153 -8.98 -11.90 -5.75
C THR A 153 -9.87 -10.68 -5.98
N GLN A 154 -9.99 -9.81 -4.98
CA GLN A 154 -10.86 -8.64 -5.00
C GLN A 154 -10.17 -7.40 -5.54
N ARG A 155 -8.98 -7.07 -5.00
CA ARG A 155 -8.24 -5.86 -5.35
C ARG A 155 -7.67 -5.93 -6.76
N LEU A 156 -7.09 -7.07 -7.15
CA LEU A 156 -6.49 -7.23 -8.49
C LEU A 156 -7.58 -7.14 -9.58
N ALA A 157 -8.71 -7.83 -9.39
CA ALA A 157 -9.81 -7.83 -10.36
C ALA A 157 -10.42 -6.43 -10.55
N ARG A 158 -10.53 -5.63 -9.49
CA ARG A 158 -10.98 -4.22 -9.56
C ARG A 158 -9.95 -3.31 -10.23
N LEU A 159 -8.66 -3.59 -10.04
CA LEU A 159 -7.58 -2.76 -10.57
C LEU A 159 -7.31 -2.99 -12.06
N VAL A 160 -7.16 -4.25 -12.50
CA VAL A 160 -6.73 -4.59 -13.88
C VAL A 160 -7.84 -5.22 -14.73
N GLY A 161 -9.03 -5.36 -14.17
CA GLY A 161 -10.17 -6.06 -14.77
C GLY A 161 -10.12 -7.57 -14.55
N ALA A 162 -11.30 -8.18 -14.47
CA ALA A 162 -11.46 -9.59 -14.10
C ALA A 162 -10.70 -10.57 -15.01
N GLY A 163 -10.67 -10.34 -16.33
CA GLY A 163 -10.00 -11.24 -17.27
C GLY A 163 -8.49 -11.36 -17.04
N ARG A 164 -7.81 -10.21 -16.86
CA ARG A 164 -6.36 -10.17 -16.58
C ARG A 164 -6.05 -10.74 -15.20
N ALA A 165 -6.88 -10.42 -14.20
CA ALA A 165 -6.72 -10.94 -12.86
C ALA A 165 -6.87 -12.48 -12.81
N LEU A 166 -7.90 -13.02 -13.49
CA LEU A 166 -8.12 -14.47 -13.58
C LEU A 166 -6.98 -15.16 -14.34
N ASP A 167 -6.48 -14.57 -15.42
CA ASP A 167 -5.30 -15.11 -16.12
C ASP A 167 -4.11 -15.28 -15.17
N LEU A 168 -3.75 -14.25 -14.39
CA LEU A 168 -2.65 -14.34 -13.43
C LEU A 168 -2.91 -15.38 -12.32
N MET A 169 -4.11 -15.37 -11.74
CA MET A 169 -4.45 -16.25 -10.61
C MET A 169 -4.61 -17.72 -11.03
N LEU A 170 -5.23 -18.00 -12.17
CA LEU A 170 -5.51 -19.37 -12.62
C LEU A 170 -4.30 -20.03 -13.27
N THR A 171 -3.42 -19.25 -13.92
CA THR A 171 -2.20 -19.79 -14.54
C THR A 171 -0.99 -19.80 -13.59
N ALA A 172 -1.09 -19.12 -12.44
CA ALA A 172 0.03 -18.84 -11.54
C ALA A 172 1.23 -18.14 -12.21
N ARG A 173 1.07 -17.58 -13.41
CA ARG A 173 2.19 -16.99 -14.14
C ARG A 173 2.65 -15.70 -13.46
N GLN A 174 3.96 -15.46 -13.55
CA GLN A 174 4.56 -14.21 -13.11
C GLN A 174 4.75 -13.27 -14.30
N ILE A 175 4.57 -11.99 -14.06
CA ILE A 175 4.76 -10.93 -15.06
C ILE A 175 5.94 -10.03 -14.69
N LYS A 176 6.52 -9.43 -15.73
CA LYS A 176 7.58 -8.45 -15.60
C LYS A 176 6.99 -7.05 -15.36
N ALA A 177 7.84 -6.12 -14.93
CA ALA A 177 7.43 -4.75 -14.59
C ALA A 177 6.80 -3.98 -15.76
N ASP A 178 7.27 -4.20 -16.99
CA ASP A 178 6.73 -3.60 -18.21
C ASP A 178 5.30 -4.06 -18.52
N GLU A 179 5.04 -5.37 -18.41
CA GLU A 179 3.69 -5.92 -18.55
C GLU A 179 2.77 -5.43 -17.42
N ALA A 180 3.28 -5.39 -16.18
CA ALA A 180 2.54 -4.88 -15.03
C ALA A 180 2.13 -3.40 -15.23
N LEU A 181 3.03 -2.58 -15.79
CA LEU A 181 2.73 -1.19 -16.13
C LEU A 181 1.66 -1.12 -17.24
N ALA A 182 1.81 -1.90 -18.31
CA ALA A 182 0.88 -1.90 -19.44
C ALA A 182 -0.55 -2.31 -19.07
N MET A 183 -0.72 -3.16 -18.05
CA MET A 183 -2.04 -3.56 -17.57
C MET A 183 -2.64 -2.64 -16.49
N GLY A 184 -1.87 -1.68 -15.99
CA GLY A 184 -2.27 -0.79 -14.88
C GLY A 184 -2.11 -1.39 -13.48
N LEU A 185 -1.35 -2.49 -13.33
CA LEU A 185 -1.04 -3.08 -12.03
C LEU A 185 -0.08 -2.19 -11.22
N VAL A 186 0.90 -1.58 -11.90
CA VAL A 186 1.83 -0.62 -11.30
C VAL A 186 1.71 0.72 -12.00
N ASN A 187 2.03 1.81 -11.29
CA ASN A 187 1.93 3.17 -11.79
C ASN A 187 3.25 3.65 -12.41
N TYR A 188 4.38 3.15 -11.89
CA TYR A 188 5.71 3.54 -12.32
C TYR A 188 6.63 2.33 -12.40
N VAL A 189 7.60 2.41 -13.31
CA VAL A 189 8.75 1.50 -13.38
C VAL A 189 10.03 2.34 -13.36
N ALA A 190 10.98 1.96 -12.51
CA ALA A 190 12.28 2.61 -12.39
C ALA A 190 13.36 1.57 -12.05
N ASP A 191 14.63 1.89 -12.21
CA ASP A 191 15.70 0.96 -11.78
C ASP A 191 15.74 0.86 -10.25
N ASP A 192 15.66 2.00 -9.57
CA ASP A 192 15.52 2.08 -8.12
C ASP A 192 14.07 2.43 -7.74
N ALA A 193 13.32 1.41 -7.35
CA ALA A 193 11.92 1.56 -6.95
C ALA A 193 11.74 2.41 -5.69
N LEU A 194 12.68 2.34 -4.73
CA LEU A 194 12.57 3.07 -3.47
C LEU A 194 12.83 4.55 -3.70
N GLN A 195 13.87 4.89 -4.46
CA GLN A 195 14.13 6.28 -4.82
C GLN A 195 12.95 6.88 -5.59
N LYS A 196 12.38 6.13 -6.54
CA LYS A 196 11.22 6.60 -7.28
C LYS A 196 9.96 6.72 -6.42
N ALA A 197 9.75 5.82 -5.46
CA ALA A 197 8.67 5.93 -4.49
C ALA A 197 8.81 7.17 -3.59
N ARG A 198 10.05 7.50 -3.18
CA ARG A 198 10.34 8.75 -2.45
C ARG A 198 9.97 9.97 -3.27
N GLU A 199 10.39 10.06 -4.54
CA GLU A 199 10.01 11.17 -5.42
C GLU A 199 8.48 11.35 -5.53
N VAL A 200 7.75 10.24 -5.65
CA VAL A 200 6.29 10.25 -5.74
C VAL A 200 5.66 10.71 -4.42
N ALA A 201 6.12 10.18 -3.29
CA ALA A 201 5.62 10.57 -1.97
C ALA A 201 5.96 12.04 -1.65
N GLU A 202 7.17 12.50 -1.97
CA GLU A 202 7.59 13.90 -1.84
C GLU A 202 6.73 14.85 -2.70
N ALA A 203 6.24 14.40 -3.84
CA ALA A 203 5.30 15.18 -4.64
C ALA A 203 3.93 15.28 -3.96
N MET A 204 3.46 14.21 -3.31
CA MET A 204 2.19 14.19 -2.61
C MET A 204 2.20 15.10 -1.36
N VAL A 205 3.20 14.98 -0.50
CA VAL A 205 3.30 15.74 0.77
C VAL A 205 3.53 17.25 0.60
N LYS A 206 3.63 17.75 -0.64
CA LYS A 206 3.60 19.20 -0.96
C LYS A 206 2.19 19.77 -0.97
N HIS A 207 1.16 18.94 -0.86
CA HIS A 207 -0.25 19.33 -0.91
C HIS A 207 -0.90 19.25 0.49
N ALA A 208 -2.09 19.84 0.61
CA ALA A 208 -2.83 19.91 1.87
C ALA A 208 -3.14 18.51 2.44
N PRO A 209 -2.67 18.17 3.67
CA PRO A 209 -2.84 16.83 4.24
C PRO A 209 -4.31 16.38 4.33
N ILE A 210 -5.21 17.27 4.77
CA ILE A 210 -6.64 16.96 4.86
C ILE A 210 -7.22 16.68 3.47
N ALA A 211 -6.82 17.44 2.45
CA ALA A 211 -7.31 17.22 1.08
C ALA A 211 -6.85 15.87 0.53
N LEU A 212 -5.59 15.47 0.76
CA LEU A 212 -5.07 14.16 0.37
C LEU A 212 -5.87 13.01 1.02
N SER A 213 -6.13 13.13 2.32
CA SER A 213 -6.94 12.16 3.09
C SER A 213 -8.35 12.04 2.52
N LEU A 214 -9.02 13.17 2.29
CA LEU A 214 -10.39 13.19 1.78
C LEU A 214 -10.50 12.71 0.33
N ILE A 215 -9.48 12.92 -0.52
CA ILE A 215 -9.43 12.33 -1.87
C ILE A 215 -9.40 10.80 -1.78
N LYS A 216 -8.53 10.26 -0.92
CA LYS A 216 -8.42 8.81 -0.72
C LYS A 216 -9.73 8.23 -0.20
N GLU A 217 -10.37 8.93 0.73
CA GLU A 217 -11.65 8.53 1.30
C GLU A 217 -12.79 8.55 0.26
N ALA A 218 -12.84 9.59 -0.58
CA ALA A 218 -13.84 9.73 -1.64
C ALA A 218 -13.73 8.58 -2.65
N VAL A 219 -12.52 8.27 -3.11
CA VAL A 219 -12.28 7.16 -4.04
C VAL A 219 -12.64 5.82 -3.41
N ARG A 220 -12.15 5.56 -2.20
CA ARG A 220 -12.36 4.28 -1.51
C ARG A 220 -13.84 4.00 -1.30
N ARG A 221 -14.58 4.94 -0.72
CA ARG A 221 -16.01 4.77 -0.44
C ARG A 221 -16.85 4.86 -1.70
N GLY A 222 -16.49 5.71 -2.65
CA GLY A 222 -17.21 5.89 -3.91
C GLY A 222 -17.20 4.64 -4.79
N LEU A 223 -16.11 3.89 -4.80
CA LEU A 223 -16.00 2.64 -5.57
C LEU A 223 -16.88 1.50 -5.03
N ASP A 224 -17.33 1.58 -3.78
CA ASP A 224 -18.18 0.56 -3.13
C ASP A 224 -19.68 0.90 -3.18
N THR A 225 -20.08 1.88 -3.99
CA THR A 225 -21.48 2.30 -4.18
C THR A 225 -21.79 2.57 -5.66
N THR A 226 -23.01 3.04 -5.95
CA THR A 226 -23.37 3.49 -7.31
C THR A 226 -22.63 4.79 -7.64
N LEU A 227 -22.54 5.14 -8.92
CA LEU A 227 -21.94 6.39 -9.34
C LEU A 227 -22.60 7.59 -8.65
N GLU A 228 -23.93 7.59 -8.53
CA GLU A 228 -24.69 8.64 -7.86
C GLU A 228 -24.32 8.75 -6.37
N GLY A 229 -24.26 7.63 -5.65
CA GLY A 229 -23.83 7.62 -4.25
C GLY A 229 -22.38 8.05 -4.08
N GLY A 230 -21.50 7.70 -5.02
CA GLY A 230 -20.11 8.13 -5.05
C GLY A 230 -19.97 9.64 -5.24
N LEU A 231 -20.78 10.24 -6.12
CA LEU A 231 -20.81 11.68 -6.35
C LEU A 231 -21.36 12.45 -5.13
N GLU A 232 -22.32 11.89 -4.39
CA GLU A 232 -22.78 12.47 -3.12
C GLU A 232 -21.66 12.47 -2.07
N ILE A 233 -20.95 11.34 -1.92
CA ILE A 233 -19.78 11.24 -1.03
C ILE A 233 -18.70 12.26 -1.43
N GLU A 234 -18.41 12.38 -2.73
CA GLU A 234 -17.44 13.36 -3.24
C GLU A 234 -17.86 14.79 -2.89
N ALA A 235 -19.13 15.15 -3.09
CA ALA A 235 -19.65 16.48 -2.80
C ALA A 235 -19.55 16.84 -1.31
N ASP A 236 -19.88 15.90 -0.42
CA ASP A 236 -19.76 16.09 1.03
C ASP A 236 -18.31 16.31 1.45
N LEU A 237 -17.39 15.45 0.99
CA LEU A 237 -15.97 15.54 1.32
C LEU A 237 -15.33 16.80 0.71
N PHE A 238 -15.74 17.20 -0.50
CA PHE A 238 -15.34 18.49 -1.09
C PHE A 238 -15.80 19.66 -0.21
N GLY A 239 -17.05 19.65 0.26
CA GLY A 239 -17.56 20.64 1.21
C GLY A 239 -16.71 20.73 2.49
N MET A 240 -16.25 19.59 3.01
CA MET A 240 -15.33 19.55 4.15
C MET A 240 -13.99 20.23 3.84
N THR A 241 -13.41 20.02 2.64
CA THR A 241 -12.15 20.69 2.27
C THR A 241 -12.26 22.21 2.28
N VAL A 242 -13.40 22.78 1.83
CA VAL A 242 -13.63 24.23 1.80
C VAL A 242 -13.65 24.85 3.21
N ALA A 243 -13.96 24.06 4.23
CA ALA A 243 -13.96 24.52 5.62
C ALA A 243 -12.55 24.64 6.24
N THR A 244 -11.53 24.02 5.63
CA THR A 244 -10.15 24.00 6.13
C THR A 244 -9.44 25.35 5.99
N LYS A 245 -8.43 25.59 6.83
CA LYS A 245 -7.49 26.71 6.67
C LYS A 245 -6.60 26.49 5.46
N ASP A 246 -6.22 25.24 5.19
CA ASP A 246 -5.40 24.89 4.03
C ASP A 246 -6.05 25.29 2.70
N PHE A 247 -7.38 25.19 2.58
CA PHE A 247 -8.09 25.69 1.41
C PHE A 247 -7.90 27.21 1.23
N ARG A 248 -8.03 27.99 2.31
CA ARG A 248 -7.87 29.45 2.25
C ARG A 248 -6.43 29.82 1.88
N GLU A 249 -5.46 29.14 2.46
CA GLU A 249 -4.04 29.30 2.17
C GLU A 249 -3.73 28.95 0.71
N GLY A 250 -4.22 27.82 0.21
CA GLY A 250 -4.01 27.39 -1.17
C GLY A 250 -4.59 28.36 -2.19
N VAL A 251 -5.80 28.86 -1.95
CA VAL A 251 -6.45 29.87 -2.81
C VAL A 251 -5.67 31.18 -2.79
N ASP A 252 -5.30 31.69 -1.60
CA ASP A 252 -4.53 32.91 -1.47
C ASP A 252 -3.16 32.80 -2.15
N ALA A 253 -2.43 31.70 -1.90
CA ALA A 253 -1.12 31.45 -2.46
C ALA A 253 -1.16 31.41 -4.01
N PHE A 254 -2.18 30.77 -4.58
CA PHE A 254 -2.38 30.70 -6.02
C PHE A 254 -2.66 32.09 -6.62
N LEU A 255 -3.57 32.86 -6.03
CA LEU A 255 -3.91 34.21 -6.49
C LEU A 255 -2.70 35.17 -6.41
N ASN A 256 -1.86 35.01 -5.38
CA ASN A 256 -0.68 35.82 -5.14
C ASN A 256 0.60 35.26 -5.77
N LYS A 257 0.52 34.15 -6.53
CA LYS A 257 1.66 33.50 -7.21
C LYS A 257 2.84 33.16 -6.28
N ARG A 258 2.53 32.72 -5.05
CA ARG A 258 3.51 32.25 -4.07
C ARG A 258 3.31 30.75 -3.82
N ARG A 259 4.29 30.12 -3.17
CA ARG A 259 4.14 28.74 -2.69
C ARG A 259 3.16 28.73 -1.51
N ALA A 260 2.27 27.74 -1.49
CA ALA A 260 1.38 27.50 -0.36
C ALA A 260 2.10 26.77 0.78
N GLU A 261 1.74 27.10 2.01
CA GLU A 261 2.25 26.44 3.23
C GLU A 261 1.09 25.75 3.97
N PHE A 262 0.87 24.48 3.65
CA PHE A 262 -0.21 23.69 4.25
C PHE A 262 0.17 23.15 5.62
N GLN A 263 -0.77 23.22 6.57
CA GLN A 263 -0.58 22.82 7.97
C GLN A 263 -1.49 21.65 8.39
N GLY A 264 -2.46 21.27 7.56
CA GLY A 264 -3.42 20.22 7.92
C GLY A 264 -4.47 20.68 8.93
N GLU A 265 -4.91 21.94 8.84
CA GLU A 265 -5.90 22.57 9.73
C GLU A 265 -7.11 23.16 9.00
#